data_AF-A0A7Y5QJP1-F1
#
_entry.id   AF-A0A7Y5QJP1-F1
#
_cell.length_a   1.000
_cell.length_b   1.000
_cell.length_c   1.000
_cell.angle_alpha   90.00
_cell.angle_beta   90.00
_cell.angle_gamma   90.00
#
_symmetry.space_group_name_H-M   'P 1'
#
loop_
_entity.id
_entity.type
_entity.pdbx_description
1 polymer ?
#
loop_
_entity_poly.entity_id
_entity_poly.type
_entity_poly.pdbx_seq_one_letter_code
_entity_poly.pdbx_strand_id
1 'polypeptide(L)'
;MKPDTVALDARAFGTAAGTIAGVIVIVCSAAVAIAPDATTAFAGYVVHVDLSGFTRTLDWGSFFSGLVFWAFGTGLVFATAGTLYNRFSGHVPASRRADVAVDGPR
;
A
#
# COMPACT_ATOMS: atom_id res chain seq x y z
N MET A 1 13.88 -9.09 -32.28
CA MET A 1 12.97 -7.97 -31.94
C MET A 1 12.31 -8.33 -30.62
N LYS A 2 12.68 -7.67 -29.52
CA LYS A 2 12.12 -7.94 -28.18
C LYS A 2 10.88 -7.07 -28.03
N PRO A 3 9.71 -7.60 -27.61
CA PRO A 3 8.53 -6.76 -27.47
C PRO A 3 8.77 -5.76 -26.34
N ASP A 4 8.56 -4.48 -26.64
CA ASP A 4 8.71 -3.35 -25.70
C ASP A 4 7.50 -3.31 -24.77
N THR A 5 7.28 -4.35 -23.96
CA THR A 5 6.19 -4.33 -22.97
C THR A 5 6.60 -3.52 -21.75
N VAL A 6 5.75 -2.57 -21.35
CA VAL A 6 5.93 -1.86 -20.07
C VAL A 6 5.53 -2.81 -18.94
N ALA A 7 6.51 -3.47 -18.34
CA ALA A 7 6.32 -4.31 -17.17
C ALA A 7 6.60 -3.50 -15.89
N LEU A 8 5.71 -3.60 -14.91
CA LEU A 8 5.92 -3.05 -13.58
C LEU A 8 6.98 -3.89 -12.85
N ASP A 9 7.99 -3.27 -12.25
CA ASP A 9 8.87 -3.98 -11.32
C ASP A 9 8.11 -4.28 -10.02
N ALA A 10 7.53 -5.49 -9.95
CA ALA A 10 6.74 -5.93 -8.81
C ALA A 10 7.55 -5.99 -7.51
N ARG A 11 8.87 -6.25 -7.58
CA ARG A 11 9.72 -6.30 -6.39
C ARG A 11 9.94 -4.90 -5.84
N ALA A 12 10.34 -3.96 -6.70
CA ALA A 12 10.53 -2.57 -6.31
C ALA A 12 9.22 -1.95 -5.79
N PHE A 13 8.09 -2.28 -6.41
CA PHE A 13 6.77 -1.81 -5.97
C PHE A 13 6.39 -2.36 -4.58
N GLY A 14 6.59 -3.66 -4.37
CA GLY A 14 6.33 -4.30 -3.08
C GLY A 14 7.24 -3.77 -1.97
N THR A 15 8.55 -3.65 -2.22
CA THR A 15 9.49 -3.13 -1.20
C THR A 15 9.17 -1.69 -0.84
N ALA A 16 8.91 -0.82 -1.83
CA ALA A 16 8.52 0.56 -1.57
C ALA A 16 7.23 0.64 -0.74
N ALA A 17 6.19 -0.11 -1.12
CA ALA A 17 4.92 -0.12 -0.40
C ALA A 17 5.08 -0.62 1.06
N GLY A 18 5.82 -1.71 1.25
CA GLY A 18 6.10 -2.26 2.58
C GLY A 18 6.91 -1.30 3.47
N THR A 19 7.93 -0.63 2.90
CA THR A 19 8.72 0.37 3.64
C THR A 19 7.86 1.54 4.07
N ILE A 20 7.06 2.11 3.17
CA ILE A 20 6.17 3.22 3.49
C ILE A 20 5.13 2.81 4.54
N ALA A 21 4.53 1.62 4.41
CA ALA A 21 3.63 1.08 5.43
C ALA A 21 4.30 0.97 6.80
N GLY A 22 5.56 0.52 6.85
CA GLY A 22 6.34 0.48 8.09
C GLY A 22 6.54 1.87 8.72
N VAL A 23 6.90 2.88 7.91
CA VAL A 23 7.01 4.26 8.40
C VAL A 23 5.67 4.77 8.94
N ILE A 24 4.57 4.51 8.25
CA ILE A 24 3.23 4.88 8.70
C ILE A 24 2.92 4.22 10.04
N VAL A 25 3.21 2.93 10.23
CA VAL A 25 2.98 2.24 11.51
C VAL A 25 3.76 2.90 12.64
N ILE A 26 5.01 3.31 12.41
CA ILE A 26 5.82 3.99 13.43
C ILE A 26 5.16 5.32 13.83
N VAL A 27 4.77 6.13 12.85
CA VAL A 27 4.13 7.44 13.10
C VAL A 27 2.77 7.25 13.81
N CYS A 28 1.96 6.30 13.36
CA CYS A 28 0.67 5.98 13.98
C CYS A 28 0.84 5.49 15.42
N SER A 29 1.85 4.66 15.69
CA SER A 29 2.14 4.17 17.03
C SER A 29 2.59 5.29 17.96
N ALA A 30 3.42 6.22 17.45
CA ALA A 30 3.79 7.41 18.21
C ALA A 30 2.56 8.28 18.55
N ALA A 31 1.63 8.48 17.60
CA ALA A 31 0.39 9.20 17.86
C ALA A 31 -0.46 8.53 18.94
N VAL A 32 -0.60 7.20 18.91
CA VAL A 32 -1.33 6.42 19.93
C VAL A 32 -0.67 6.55 21.30
N ALA A 33 0.67 6.54 21.37
CA ALA A 33 1.40 6.70 22.63
C ALA A 33 1.20 8.08 23.27
N ILE A 34 1.03 9.13 22.45
CA ILE A 34 0.88 10.52 22.91
C ILE A 34 -0.57 10.85 23.24
N ALA A 35 -1.52 10.42 22.40
CA ALA A 35 -2.92 10.83 22.48
C ALA A 35 -3.88 9.65 22.15
N PRO A 36 -3.96 8.63 23.02
CA PRO A 36 -4.70 7.39 22.74
C PRO A 36 -6.18 7.66 22.42
N ASP A 37 -6.89 8.43 23.25
CA ASP A 37 -8.33 8.68 23.09
C ASP A 37 -8.65 9.43 21.78
N ALA A 38 -7.85 10.45 21.44
CA ALA A 38 -8.02 11.20 20.20
C ALA A 38 -7.78 10.30 18.97
N THR A 39 -6.77 9.44 19.01
CA THR A 39 -6.51 8.51 17.91
C THR A 39 -7.58 7.41 17.78
N THR A 40 -8.18 6.96 18.88
CA THR A 40 -9.30 6.01 18.87
C THR A 40 -10.56 6.65 18.29
N ALA A 41 -10.88 7.89 18.69
CA ALA A 41 -11.98 8.64 18.10
C ALA A 41 -11.79 8.87 16.60
N PHE A 42 -10.59 9.27 16.18
CA PHE A 42 -10.25 9.44 14.76
C PHE A 42 -10.36 8.13 13.98
N ALA A 43 -9.83 7.02 14.52
CA ALA A 43 -9.94 5.71 13.89
C ALA A 43 -11.40 5.32 13.68
N GLY A 44 -12.25 5.51 14.71
CA GLY A 44 -13.68 5.23 14.63
C GLY A 44 -14.40 6.06 13.55
N TYR A 45 -14.04 7.34 13.43
CA TYR A 45 -14.53 8.20 12.34
C TYR A 45 -14.15 7.67 10.96
N VAL A 46 -12.89 7.29 10.75
CA VAL A 46 -12.37 6.80 9.45
C VAL A 46 -13.04 5.50 9.02
N VAL A 47 -13.25 4.57 9.95
CA VAL A 47 -13.83 3.25 9.63
C VAL A 47 -15.36 3.21 9.80
N HIS A 48 -15.98 4.33 10.17
CA HIS A 48 -17.41 4.44 10.47
C HIS A 48 -17.93 3.45 11.54
N VAL A 49 -17.14 3.25 12.61
CA VAL A 49 -17.50 2.38 13.75
C VAL A 49 -17.24 3.11 15.08
N ASP A 50 -18.11 2.93 16.07
CA ASP A 50 -17.90 3.44 17.43
C ASP A 50 -16.84 2.58 18.15
N LEU A 51 -15.73 3.21 18.51
CA LEU A 51 -14.61 2.59 19.23
C LEU A 51 -14.46 3.11 20.67
N SER A 52 -15.43 3.88 21.18
CA SER A 52 -15.35 4.53 22.50
C SER A 52 -15.14 3.57 23.68
N GLY A 53 -15.57 2.31 23.55
CA GLY A 53 -15.34 1.26 24.55
C GLY A 53 -14.04 0.46 24.38
N PHE A 54 -13.24 0.73 23.35
CA PHE A 54 -12.01 -0.03 23.06
C PHE A 54 -10.77 0.66 23.63
N THR A 55 -10.14 0.02 24.61
CA THR A 55 -8.81 0.44 25.08
C THR A 55 -7.76 0.05 24.05
N ARG A 56 -7.13 1.05 23.44
CA ARG A 56 -6.05 0.85 22.48
C ARG A 56 -4.72 0.73 23.23
N THR A 57 -4.40 -0.48 23.71
CA THR A 57 -3.13 -0.76 24.37
C THR A 57 -1.99 -0.83 23.35
N LEU A 58 -0.99 0.04 23.52
CA LEU A 58 0.25 -0.01 22.77
C LEU A 58 1.38 -0.45 23.71
N ASP A 59 1.86 -1.66 23.49
CA ASP A 59 3.04 -2.21 24.14
C ASP A 59 4.08 -2.60 23.08
N TRP A 60 5.26 -3.04 23.52
CA TRP A 60 6.31 -3.44 22.60
C TRP A 60 5.90 -4.64 21.72
N GLY A 61 5.09 -5.57 22.25
CA GLY A 61 4.65 -6.75 21.51
C GLY A 61 3.72 -6.39 20.35
N SER A 62 2.68 -5.62 20.64
CA SER A 62 1.72 -5.08 19.67
C SER A 62 2.38 -4.12 18.67
N PHE A 63 3.36 -3.31 19.11
CA PHE A 63 4.14 -2.45 18.21
C PHE A 63 4.95 -3.26 17.19
N PHE A 64 5.81 -4.18 17.65
CA PHE A 64 6.67 -4.94 16.74
C PHE A 64 5.88 -5.92 15.86
N SER A 65 4.85 -6.56 16.42
CA SER A 65 3.97 -7.44 15.62
C SER A 65 3.20 -6.65 14.56
N GLY A 66 2.66 -5.48 14.91
CA GLY A 66 2.01 -4.58 13.97
C GLY A 66 2.97 -4.11 12.87
N LEU A 67 4.19 -3.68 13.24
CA LEU A 67 5.20 -3.23 12.29
C LEU A 67 5.56 -4.31 11.28
N VAL A 68 5.84 -5.53 11.75
CA VAL A 68 6.17 -6.68 10.88
C VAL A 68 4.96 -7.02 10.01
N PHE A 69 3.79 -7.21 10.63
CA PHE A 69 2.59 -7.63 9.90
C PHE A 69 2.22 -6.64 8.78
N TRP A 70 2.18 -5.34 9.08
CA TRP A 70 1.79 -4.33 8.11
C TRP A 70 2.86 -4.07 7.05
N ALA A 71 4.15 -4.03 7.41
CA ALA A 71 5.21 -3.80 6.44
C ALA A 71 5.34 -4.99 5.47
N PHE A 72 5.44 -6.22 5.98
CA PHE A 72 5.55 -7.41 5.15
C PHE A 72 4.24 -7.73 4.41
N GLY A 73 3.09 -7.60 5.09
CA GLY A 73 1.78 -7.85 4.49
C GLY A 73 1.51 -6.89 3.32
N THR A 74 1.72 -5.59 3.52
CA THR A 74 1.54 -4.60 2.44
C THR A 74 2.52 -4.84 1.30
N GLY A 75 3.79 -5.09 1.60
CA GLY A 75 4.78 -5.36 0.56
C GLY A 75 4.44 -6.60 -0.27
N LEU A 76 3.98 -7.67 0.38
CA LEU A 76 3.54 -8.89 -0.30
C LEU A 76 2.30 -8.65 -1.18
N VAL A 77 1.31 -7.92 -0.66
CA VAL A 77 0.08 -7.57 -1.41
C VAL A 77 0.45 -6.77 -2.67
N PHE A 78 1.31 -5.77 -2.55
CA PHE A 78 1.68 -4.90 -3.66
C PHE A 78 2.59 -5.61 -4.68
N ALA A 79 3.52 -6.45 -4.22
CA ALA A 79 4.30 -7.31 -5.12
C ALA A 79 3.40 -8.30 -5.89
N THR A 80 2.41 -8.87 -5.22
CA THR A 80 1.44 -9.78 -5.85
C THR A 80 0.58 -9.01 -6.85
N ALA A 81 0.07 -7.84 -6.49
CA ALA A 81 -0.69 -6.97 -7.37
C ALA A 81 0.11 -6.57 -8.62
N GLY A 82 1.38 -6.20 -8.46
CA GLY A 82 2.27 -5.89 -9.58
C GLY A 82 2.51 -7.10 -10.49
N THR A 83 2.65 -8.29 -9.91
CA THR A 83 2.81 -9.54 -10.67
C THR A 83 1.55 -9.88 -11.46
N LEU A 84 0.37 -9.74 -10.83
CA LEU A 84 -0.93 -9.95 -11.48
C LEU A 84 -1.18 -8.90 -12.57
N TYR A 85 -0.83 -7.64 -12.31
CA TYR A 85 -0.91 -6.56 -13.30
C TYR A 85 -0.10 -6.91 -14.54
N ASN A 86 1.14 -7.36 -14.38
CA ASN A 86 1.98 -7.77 -15.50
C ASN A 86 1.40 -8.99 -16.25
N ARG A 87 0.83 -9.95 -15.52
CA ARG A 87 0.22 -11.14 -16.11
C ARG A 87 -1.02 -10.81 -16.96
N PHE A 88 -1.87 -9.90 -16.48
CA PHE A 88 -3.12 -9.55 -17.17
C PHE A 88 -2.97 -8.41 -18.18
N SER A 89 -2.03 -7.49 -17.96
CA SER A 89 -1.82 -6.30 -18.80
C SER A 89 -0.67 -6.47 -19.80
N GLY A 90 0.21 -7.46 -19.59
CA GLY A 90 1.34 -7.76 -20.47
C GLY A 90 0.97 -8.31 -21.85
N HIS A 91 -0.31 -8.30 -22.22
CA HIS A 91 -0.79 -8.63 -23.57
C HIS A 91 -1.13 -7.37 -24.39
N VAL A 92 -0.93 -6.17 -23.85
CA VAL A 92 -1.11 -4.91 -24.59
C VAL A 92 0.24 -4.49 -25.21
N PRO A 93 0.38 -4.52 -26.55
CA PRO A 93 1.61 -4.07 -27.22
C PRO A 93 1.81 -2.57 -27.00
N ALA A 94 3.04 -2.12 -26.73
CA ALA A 94 3.35 -0.69 -26.60
C ALA A 94 3.04 0.13 -27.85
N SER A 95 3.04 -0.49 -29.04
CA SER A 95 2.61 0.15 -30.29
C SER A 95 1.20 0.72 -30.20
N ARG A 96 0.27 0.04 -29.49
CA ARG A 96 -1.14 0.45 -29.38
C ARG A 96 -1.35 1.79 -28.67
N ARG A 97 -0.38 2.28 -27.87
CA ARG A 97 -0.45 3.63 -27.25
C ARG A 97 0.11 4.72 -28.15
N ALA A 98 1.08 4.41 -29.00
CA ALA A 98 1.60 5.37 -29.98
C ALA A 98 0.51 5.70 -31.00
N ASP A 99 -0.28 4.70 -31.40
CA ASP A 99 -1.40 4.86 -32.34
C ASP A 99 -2.48 5.81 -31.79
N VAL A 100 -2.79 5.73 -30.49
CA VAL A 100 -3.78 6.63 -29.83
C VAL A 100 -3.24 8.06 -29.65
N ALA A 101 -1.92 8.22 -29.47
CA ALA A 101 -1.32 9.54 -29.28
C ALA A 101 -1.16 10.31 -30.60
N VAL A 102 -1.07 9.62 -31.74
CA VAL A 102 -0.92 10.22 -33.09
C VAL A 102 -2.27 10.63 -33.70
N ASP A 103 -3.38 10.01 -33.27
CA ASP A 103 -4.73 10.25 -33.81
C ASP A 103 -5.52 11.33 -33.04
N GLY A 104 -4.83 12.17 -32.25
CA GLY A 104 -5.43 13.34 -31.61
C GLY A 104 -5.94 14.35 -32.67
N PRO A 105 -7.10 15.00 -32.42
CA PRO A 105 -7.83 15.73 -33.46
C PRO A 105 -6.95 16.85 -34.05
N ARG A 106 -6.73 16.77 -35.37
CA ARG A 106 -6.07 17.78 -36.19
C ARG A 106 -6.95 19.01 -36.39
#